data_AF-A0A7R7JDM5-F1
#
_entry.id   AF-A0A7R7JDM5-F1
#
_cell.length_a   1.000
_cell.length_b   1.000
_cell.length_c   1.000
_cell.angle_alpha   90.00
_cell.angle_beta   90.00
_cell.angle_gamma   90.00
#
_symmetry.space_group_name_H-M   'P 1'
#
loop_
_entity.id
_entity.type
_entity.pdbx_description
1 polymer ?
#
loop_
_entity_poly.entity_id
_entity_poly.type
_entity_poly.pdbx_seq_one_letter_code
_entity_poly.pdbx_strand_id
1 'polypeptide(L)'
;MNITQTINVGFLIVAASAVLFGFVRMEKPPQAVPVTVWLFVAFYILLRLKTFLDDHHYFGTAEKRSWHFKLGFIFAVVSWLAWALGGYMLGQLNNAYFALGVALTVSTIWIVADALRAGPYREQYYWIATNAIYIILLWALYKRDQPVGDWVSWSILSVLIVLVLVDLILSRSFKHLEEE
;
A
#
# COMPACT_ATOMS: atom_id res chain seq x y z
N MET A 1 21.66 2.23 -7.53
CA MET A 1 20.57 2.53 -6.57
C MET A 1 20.94 3.74 -5.71
N ASN A 2 20.05 4.72 -5.57
CA ASN A 2 20.29 5.93 -4.78
C ASN A 2 19.77 5.80 -3.33
N ILE A 3 20.13 6.73 -2.44
CA ILE A 3 19.78 6.65 -1.00
C ILE A 3 18.27 6.52 -0.74
N THR A 4 17.43 7.22 -1.50
CA THR A 4 15.97 7.16 -1.37
C THR A 4 15.40 5.81 -1.81
N GLN A 5 15.96 5.21 -2.86
CA GLN A 5 15.63 3.83 -3.26
C GLN A 5 16.09 2.82 -2.21
N THR A 6 17.28 2.99 -1.62
CA THR A 6 17.75 2.14 -0.51
C THR A 6 16.82 2.22 0.69
N ILE A 7 16.35 3.42 1.05
CA ILE A 7 15.38 3.60 2.14
C ILE A 7 14.06 2.90 1.80
N ASN A 8 13.56 3.01 0.57
CA ASN A 8 12.34 2.31 0.13
C ASN A 8 12.48 0.77 0.26
N VAL A 9 13.64 0.20 -0.13
CA VAL A 9 13.95 -1.22 0.09
C VAL A 9 13.95 -1.56 1.58
N GLY A 10 14.56 -0.72 2.42
CA GLY A 10 14.51 -0.87 3.87
C GLY A 10 13.08 -0.92 4.41
N PHE A 11 12.20 -0.06 3.91
CA PHE A 11 10.78 -0.06 4.29
C PHE A 11 10.01 -1.27 3.79
N LEU A 12 10.38 -1.86 2.65
CA LEU A 12 9.83 -3.15 2.22
C LEU A 12 10.17 -4.25 3.23
N ILE A 13 11.42 -4.30 3.70
CA ILE A 13 11.86 -5.25 4.75
C ILE A 13 11.12 -5.00 6.06
N VAL A 14 10.97 -3.73 6.47
CA VAL A 14 10.20 -3.36 7.67
C VAL A 14 8.74 -3.80 7.55
N ALA A 15 8.10 -3.57 6.40
CA ALA A 15 6.72 -3.98 6.15
C ALA A 15 6.55 -5.51 6.20
N ALA A 16 7.47 -6.25 5.59
CA ALA A 16 7.48 -7.72 5.64
C ALA A 16 7.71 -8.24 7.07
N SER A 17 8.66 -7.64 7.80
CA SER A 17 8.93 -7.99 9.21
C SER A 17 7.74 -7.68 10.10
N ALA A 18 7.04 -6.58 9.86
CA ALA A 18 5.84 -6.21 10.60
C ALA A 18 4.72 -7.24 10.41
N VAL A 19 4.52 -7.75 9.19
CA VAL A 19 3.57 -8.85 8.92
C VAL A 19 3.95 -10.11 9.69
N LEU A 20 5.22 -10.51 9.66
CA LEU A 20 5.70 -11.67 10.42
C LEU A 20 5.46 -11.50 11.93
N PHE A 21 5.78 -10.31 12.46
CA PHE A 21 5.55 -10.00 13.87
C PHE A 21 4.06 -9.96 14.21
N GLY A 22 3.23 -9.47 13.31
CA GLY A 22 1.77 -9.50 13.41
C GLY A 22 1.24 -10.92 13.56
N PHE A 23 1.74 -11.87 12.76
CA PHE A 23 1.40 -13.29 12.90
C PHE A 23 1.87 -13.89 14.22
N VAL A 24 3.10 -13.61 14.65
CA VAL A 24 3.63 -14.09 15.94
C VAL A 24 2.75 -13.63 17.11
N ARG A 25 2.32 -12.37 17.10
CA ARG A 25 1.47 -11.79 18.15
C ARG A 25 0.04 -12.34 18.19
N MET A 26 -0.42 -13.00 17.12
CA MET A 26 -1.74 -13.61 17.12
C MET A 26 -1.80 -14.87 17.99
N GLU A 27 -0.65 -15.46 18.35
CA GLU A 27 -0.53 -16.68 19.17
C GLU A 27 -1.40 -17.84 18.65
N LYS A 28 -1.60 -17.89 17.32
CA LYS A 28 -2.42 -18.90 16.65
C LYS A 28 -1.56 -19.69 15.67
N PRO A 29 -1.75 -21.02 15.57
CA PRO A 29 -1.13 -21.79 14.51
C PRO A 29 -1.70 -21.37 13.13
N PRO A 30 -0.94 -21.52 12.03
CA PRO A 30 -1.37 -21.07 10.70
C PRO A 30 -2.75 -21.59 10.25
N GLN A 31 -3.13 -22.81 10.64
CA GLN A 31 -4.42 -23.41 10.28
C GLN A 31 -5.61 -22.77 11.03
N ALA A 32 -5.36 -22.12 12.17
CA ALA A 32 -6.39 -21.44 12.96
C ALA A 32 -6.52 -19.94 12.61
N VAL A 33 -5.69 -19.44 11.69
CA VAL A 33 -5.78 -18.06 11.19
C VAL A 33 -7.01 -17.94 10.27
N PRO A 34 -7.93 -17.00 10.53
CA PRO A 34 -9.11 -16.81 9.69
C PRO A 34 -8.75 -16.50 8.23
N VAL A 35 -9.54 -17.02 7.28
CA VAL A 35 -9.39 -16.75 5.83
C VAL A 35 -9.31 -15.25 5.54
N THR A 36 -10.08 -14.43 6.26
CA THR A 36 -10.05 -12.97 6.13
C THR A 36 -8.66 -12.36 6.34
N VAL A 37 -7.89 -12.89 7.31
CA VAL A 37 -6.52 -12.43 7.58
C VAL A 37 -5.61 -12.79 6.41
N TRP A 38 -5.73 -14.01 5.86
CA TRP A 38 -4.97 -14.42 4.68
C TRP A 38 -5.29 -13.57 3.45
N LEU A 39 -6.57 -13.27 3.21
CA LEU A 39 -7.00 -12.38 2.13
C LEU A 39 -6.45 -10.95 2.33
N PHE A 40 -6.50 -10.43 3.55
CA PHE A 40 -5.91 -9.13 3.85
C PHE A 40 -4.38 -9.13 3.64
N VAL A 41 -3.67 -10.16 4.09
CA VAL A 41 -2.21 -10.28 3.89
C VAL A 41 -1.86 -10.38 2.41
N ALA A 42 -2.63 -11.14 1.63
CA ALA A 42 -2.45 -11.23 0.18
C ALA A 42 -2.62 -9.84 -0.48
N PHE A 43 -3.72 -9.15 -0.18
CA PHE A 43 -3.95 -7.77 -0.64
C PHE A 43 -2.81 -6.83 -0.23
N TYR A 44 -2.44 -6.85 1.06
CA TYR A 44 -1.39 -6.02 1.64
C TYR A 44 -0.05 -6.23 0.93
N ILE A 45 0.39 -7.48 0.73
CA ILE A 45 1.67 -7.78 0.08
C ILE A 45 1.65 -7.36 -1.38
N LEU A 46 0.59 -7.69 -2.13
CA LEU A 46 0.48 -7.32 -3.54
C LEU A 46 0.53 -5.81 -3.73
N LEU A 47 -0.25 -5.08 -2.93
CA LEU A 47 -0.29 -3.62 -3.00
C LEU A 47 1.01 -2.98 -2.48
N ARG A 48 1.67 -3.57 -1.48
CA ARG A 48 2.98 -3.10 -1.05
C ARG A 48 4.04 -3.31 -2.13
N LEU A 49 4.02 -4.45 -2.82
CA LEU A 49 4.92 -4.71 -3.94
C LEU A 49 4.70 -3.70 -5.07
N LYS A 50 3.44 -3.46 -5.46
CA LYS A 50 3.07 -2.41 -6.42
C LYS A 50 3.68 -1.07 -6.02
N THR A 51 3.31 -0.57 -4.84
CA THR A 51 3.75 0.75 -4.36
C THR A 51 5.27 0.84 -4.20
N PHE A 52 5.93 -0.26 -3.80
CA PHE A 52 7.39 -0.32 -3.76
C PHE A 52 8.02 -0.09 -5.13
N LEU A 53 7.49 -0.72 -6.18
CA LEU A 53 8.00 -0.59 -7.54
C LEU A 53 7.77 0.82 -8.09
N ASP A 54 6.58 1.39 -7.89
CA ASP A 54 6.27 2.76 -8.27
C ASP A 54 7.20 3.76 -7.56
N ASP A 55 7.36 3.63 -6.24
CA ASP A 55 8.27 4.46 -5.44
C ASP A 55 9.72 4.31 -5.92
N HIS A 56 10.14 3.07 -6.22
CA HIS A 56 11.50 2.79 -6.69
C HIS A 56 11.79 3.47 -8.02
N HIS A 57 10.85 3.42 -8.95
CA HIS A 57 10.93 4.09 -10.25
C HIS A 57 10.93 5.62 -10.07
N TYR A 58 9.96 6.17 -9.32
CA TYR A 58 9.85 7.60 -9.06
C TYR A 58 11.12 8.19 -8.43
N PHE A 59 11.70 7.53 -7.41
CA PHE A 59 12.95 8.01 -6.80
C PHE A 59 14.18 7.81 -7.69
N GLY A 60 14.10 6.95 -8.71
CA GLY A 60 15.11 6.82 -9.74
C GLY A 60 15.22 8.08 -10.60
N THR A 61 14.08 8.66 -10.97
CA THR A 61 13.97 9.73 -11.99
C THR A 61 13.76 11.13 -11.42
N ALA A 62 13.28 11.27 -10.18
CA ALA A 62 12.92 12.57 -9.61
C ALA A 62 14.11 13.49 -9.25
N GLU A 63 13.90 14.81 -9.36
CA GLU A 63 14.89 15.84 -9.00
C GLU A 63 15.00 16.02 -7.47
N LYS A 64 16.01 15.37 -6.89
CA LYS A 64 16.17 15.21 -5.43
C LYS A 64 16.50 16.48 -4.63
N ARG A 65 16.99 17.54 -5.28
CA ARG A 65 17.44 18.76 -4.59
C ARG A 65 16.31 19.73 -4.28
N SER A 66 15.16 19.60 -4.95
CA SER A 66 14.02 20.50 -4.79
C SER A 66 13.38 20.37 -3.39
N TRP A 67 12.87 21.49 -2.85
CA TRP A 67 12.10 21.48 -1.59
C TRP A 67 10.85 20.61 -1.70
N HIS A 68 10.21 20.63 -2.88
CA HIS A 68 9.06 19.80 -3.21
C HIS A 68 9.38 18.31 -3.06
N PHE A 69 10.49 17.84 -3.62
CA PHE A 69 10.92 16.44 -3.45
C PHE A 69 11.08 16.06 -1.98
N LYS A 70 11.70 16.92 -1.17
CA LYS A 70 11.90 16.67 0.26
C LYS A 70 10.57 16.53 1.01
N LEU A 71 9.61 17.41 0.73
CA LEU A 71 8.26 17.30 1.29
C LEU A 71 7.60 15.98 0.86
N GLY A 72 7.65 15.63 -0.42
CA GLY A 72 7.10 14.38 -0.92
C GLY A 72 7.71 13.14 -0.27
N PHE A 73 9.01 13.18 -0.05
CA PHE A 73 9.70 12.10 0.63
C PHE A 73 9.25 11.94 2.09
N ILE A 74 8.95 13.05 2.80
CA ILE A 74 8.35 12.98 4.14
C ILE A 74 6.98 12.31 4.09
N PHE A 75 6.12 12.69 3.14
CA PHE A 75 4.81 12.05 2.95
C PHE A 75 4.94 10.55 2.65
N ALA A 76 5.90 10.16 1.82
CA ALA A 76 6.20 8.77 1.53
C ALA A 76 6.61 8.00 2.80
N VAL A 77 7.54 8.55 3.61
CA VAL A 77 7.97 7.93 4.87
C VAL A 77 6.80 7.79 5.85
N VAL A 78 5.95 8.81 6.00
CA VAL A 78 4.76 8.74 6.86
C VAL A 78 3.80 7.65 6.38
N SER A 79 3.57 7.57 5.06
CA SER A 79 2.76 6.50 4.46
C SER A 79 3.36 5.12 4.75
N TRP A 80 4.67 4.94 4.57
CA TRP A 80 5.33 3.64 4.82
C TRP A 80 5.33 3.22 6.29
N LEU A 81 5.39 4.16 7.23
CA LEU A 81 5.20 3.87 8.65
C LEU A 81 3.78 3.38 8.93
N ALA A 82 2.77 4.02 8.35
CA ALA A 82 1.38 3.56 8.45
C ALA A 82 1.17 2.18 7.80
N TRP A 83 1.86 1.88 6.70
CA TRP A 83 1.94 0.55 6.11
C TRP A 83 2.47 -0.48 7.12
N ALA A 84 3.65 -0.24 7.70
CA ALA A 84 4.25 -1.14 8.68
C ALA A 84 3.34 -1.35 9.89
N LEU A 85 2.64 -0.31 10.37
CA LEU A 85 1.63 -0.44 11.43
C LEU A 85 0.48 -1.36 11.00
N GLY A 86 0.01 -1.27 9.76
CA GLY A 86 -1.00 -2.19 9.22
C GLY A 86 -0.57 -3.65 9.27
N GLY A 87 0.66 -3.96 8.86
CA GLY A 87 1.22 -5.32 8.97
C GLY A 87 1.40 -5.80 10.42
N TYR A 88 1.80 -4.90 11.32
CA TYR A 88 1.94 -5.21 12.75
C TYR A 88 0.59 -5.50 13.44
N MET A 89 -0.50 -4.90 12.96
CA MET A 89 -1.84 -4.98 13.54
C MET A 89 -2.69 -6.13 13.01
N LEU A 90 -2.11 -7.17 12.38
CA LEU A 90 -2.87 -8.31 11.81
C LEU A 90 -3.82 -9.01 12.79
N GLY A 91 -3.48 -9.06 14.08
CA GLY A 91 -4.36 -9.59 15.12
C GLY A 91 -5.59 -8.72 15.42
N GLN A 92 -5.62 -7.49 14.93
CA GLN A 92 -6.69 -6.51 15.11
C GLN A 92 -7.07 -5.94 13.73
N LEU A 93 -7.72 -6.76 12.89
CA LEU A 93 -7.94 -6.43 11.47
C LEU A 93 -8.58 -5.05 11.21
N ASN A 94 -9.49 -4.58 12.08
CA ASN A 94 -10.01 -3.21 11.95
C ASN A 94 -8.91 -2.14 11.99
N ASN A 95 -7.98 -2.26 12.93
CA ASN A 95 -6.87 -1.32 13.03
C ASN A 95 -5.89 -1.48 11.86
N ALA A 96 -5.74 -2.69 11.32
CA ALA A 96 -4.95 -2.93 10.12
C ALA A 96 -5.57 -2.27 8.87
N TYR A 97 -6.90 -2.40 8.67
CA TYR A 97 -7.62 -1.72 7.59
C TYR A 97 -7.51 -0.20 7.72
N PHE A 98 -7.67 0.33 8.94
CA PHE A 98 -7.52 1.75 9.24
C PHE A 98 -6.12 2.25 8.88
N ALA A 99 -5.07 1.59 9.37
CA ALA A 99 -3.69 1.99 9.15
C ALA A 99 -3.33 1.99 7.66
N LEU A 100 -3.76 0.96 6.93
CA LEU A 100 -3.56 0.87 5.49
C LEU A 100 -4.35 1.94 4.71
N GLY A 101 -5.59 2.21 5.12
CA GLY A 101 -6.41 3.29 4.56
C GLY A 101 -5.76 4.67 4.75
N VAL A 102 -5.19 4.93 5.93
CA VAL A 102 -4.40 6.14 6.20
C VAL A 102 -3.16 6.20 5.31
N ALA A 103 -2.41 5.10 5.21
CA ALA A 103 -1.21 5.04 4.38
C ALA A 103 -1.50 5.43 2.92
N LEU A 104 -2.57 4.87 2.33
CA LEU A 104 -2.99 5.20 0.97
C LEU A 104 -3.54 6.62 0.85
N THR A 105 -4.24 7.12 1.86
CA THR A 105 -4.74 8.51 1.87
C THR A 105 -3.59 9.50 1.84
N VAL A 106 -2.57 9.32 2.68
CA VAL A 106 -1.37 10.17 2.71
C VAL A 106 -0.64 10.12 1.37
N SER A 107 -0.46 8.92 0.80
CA SER A 107 0.15 8.76 -0.52
C SER A 107 -0.65 9.47 -1.63
N THR A 108 -1.97 9.32 -1.62
CA THR A 108 -2.86 9.93 -2.62
C THR A 108 -2.88 11.45 -2.53
N ILE A 109 -2.88 12.01 -1.32
CA ILE A 109 -2.78 13.47 -1.11
C ILE A 109 -1.49 14.00 -1.75
N TRP A 110 -0.37 13.29 -1.59
CA TRP A 110 0.88 13.69 -2.22
C TRP A 110 0.81 13.63 -3.74
N ILE A 111 0.26 12.56 -4.32
CA ILE A 111 0.10 12.42 -5.78
C ILE A 111 -0.76 13.57 -6.34
N VAL A 112 -1.86 13.92 -5.65
CA VAL A 112 -2.71 15.06 -6.03
C VAL A 112 -1.95 16.38 -5.94
N ALA A 113 -1.17 16.60 -4.87
CA ALA A 113 -0.38 17.82 -4.69
C ALA A 113 0.69 17.98 -5.80
N ASP A 114 1.36 16.89 -6.18
CA ASP A 114 2.32 16.91 -7.27
C ASP A 114 1.65 17.14 -8.64
N ALA A 115 0.53 16.49 -8.90
CA ALA A 115 -0.29 16.68 -10.09
C ALA A 115 -0.78 18.14 -10.25
N LEU A 116 -1.23 18.78 -9.17
CA LEU A 116 -1.65 20.19 -9.18
C LEU A 116 -0.49 21.14 -9.47
N ARG A 117 0.74 20.78 -9.08
CA ARG A 117 1.93 21.62 -9.28
C ARG A 117 2.51 21.50 -10.69
N ALA A 118 2.73 20.28 -11.16
CA ALA A 118 3.45 20.00 -12.40
C ALA A 118 2.52 19.83 -13.61
N GLY A 119 1.20 19.79 -13.38
CA GLY A 119 0.24 19.32 -14.35
C GLY A 119 0.12 17.79 -14.26
N PRO A 120 -1.10 17.24 -14.19
CA PRO A 120 -1.29 15.80 -14.11
C PRO A 120 -0.91 15.14 -15.43
N TYR A 121 -0.08 14.11 -15.37
CA TYR A 121 0.07 13.18 -16.50
C TYR A 121 -0.96 12.05 -16.40
N ARG A 122 -1.21 11.38 -17.53
CA ARG A 122 -2.30 10.39 -17.69
C ARG A 122 -2.29 9.30 -16.61
N GLU A 123 -1.11 8.86 -16.17
CA GLU A 123 -0.97 7.79 -15.17
C GLU A 123 -1.34 8.26 -13.76
N GLN A 124 -1.08 9.52 -13.38
CA GLN A 124 -1.48 10.05 -12.07
C GLN A 124 -2.99 10.02 -11.88
N TYR A 125 -3.78 10.33 -12.92
CA TYR A 125 -5.24 10.21 -12.85
C TYR A 125 -5.68 8.78 -12.54
N TYR A 126 -5.04 7.80 -13.18
CA TYR A 126 -5.32 6.40 -12.94
C TYR A 126 -4.95 6.00 -11.50
N TRP A 127 -3.77 6.38 -11.02
CA TRP A 127 -3.34 6.11 -9.64
C TRP A 127 -4.23 6.76 -8.58
N ILE A 128 -4.66 8.00 -8.81
CA ILE A 128 -5.59 8.69 -7.90
C ILE A 128 -6.92 7.95 -7.86
N ALA A 129 -7.45 7.53 -9.02
CA ALA A 129 -8.71 6.81 -9.09
C ALA A 129 -8.64 5.43 -8.43
N THR A 130 -7.59 4.63 -8.71
CA THR A 130 -7.42 3.31 -8.09
C THR A 130 -7.20 3.41 -6.59
N ASN A 131 -6.36 4.34 -6.14
CA ASN A 131 -6.18 4.58 -4.71
C ASN A 131 -7.47 5.04 -4.02
N ALA A 132 -8.26 5.92 -4.65
CA ALA A 132 -9.55 6.32 -4.10
C ALA A 132 -10.48 5.11 -3.90
N ILE A 133 -10.52 4.17 -4.87
CA ILE A 133 -11.29 2.93 -4.73
C ILE A 133 -10.75 2.08 -3.58
N TYR A 134 -9.42 1.88 -3.49
CA TYR A 134 -8.82 1.13 -2.38
C TYR A 134 -9.17 1.75 -1.02
N ILE A 135 -9.05 3.06 -0.91
CA ILE A 135 -9.36 3.85 0.29
C ILE A 135 -10.83 3.65 0.68
N ILE A 136 -11.77 3.84 -0.26
CA ILE A 136 -13.21 3.66 0.00
C ILE A 136 -13.52 2.25 0.50
N LEU A 137 -12.97 1.23 -0.16
CA LEU A 137 -13.21 -0.17 0.22
C LEU A 137 -12.57 -0.54 1.56
N LEU A 138 -11.38 -0.02 1.87
CA LEU A 138 -10.75 -0.17 3.19
C LEU A 138 -11.53 0.52 4.30
N TRP A 139 -12.04 1.73 4.05
CA TRP A 139 -12.90 2.41 5.01
C TRP A 139 -14.23 1.70 5.20
N ALA A 140 -14.78 1.11 4.13
CA ALA A 140 -15.97 0.28 4.21
C ALA A 140 -15.73 -0.96 5.09
N LEU A 141 -14.58 -1.64 4.96
CA LEU A 141 -14.16 -2.74 5.84
C LEU A 141 -13.96 -2.29 7.29
N TYR A 142 -13.25 -1.19 7.51
CA TYR A 142 -12.98 -0.64 8.85
C TYR A 142 -14.27 -0.28 9.62
N LYS A 143 -15.29 0.22 8.92
CA LYS A 143 -16.57 0.61 9.52
C LYS A 143 -17.51 -0.57 9.77
N ARG A 144 -17.11 -1.81 9.47
CA ARG A 144 -17.94 -2.99 9.76
C ARG A 144 -17.80 -3.39 11.23
N ASP A 145 -18.94 -3.74 11.82
CA ASP A 145 -18.99 -4.32 13.18
C ASP A 145 -18.44 -5.76 13.21
N GLN A 146 -18.42 -6.44 12.06
CA GLN A 146 -17.86 -7.78 11.89
C GLN A 146 -16.71 -7.76 10.86
N PRO A 147 -15.48 -7.47 11.28
CA PRO A 147 -14.34 -7.34 10.36
C PRO A 147 -13.72 -8.67 9.92
N VAL A 148 -14.27 -9.80 10.39
CA VAL A 148 -13.74 -11.15 10.14
C VAL A 148 -14.88 -12.12 9.90
N GLY A 149 -14.74 -12.95 8.86
CA GLY A 149 -15.44 -14.23 8.76
C GLY A 149 -16.80 -14.18 8.07
N ASP A 150 -17.14 -13.06 7.41
CA ASP A 150 -18.37 -12.92 6.65
C ASP A 150 -18.10 -12.77 5.14
N TRP A 151 -19.11 -13.14 4.35
CA TRP A 151 -19.02 -13.13 2.88
C TRP A 151 -18.76 -11.74 2.30
N VAL A 152 -19.22 -10.68 2.98
CA VAL A 152 -19.02 -9.30 2.51
C VAL A 152 -17.55 -8.90 2.64
N SER A 153 -16.91 -9.18 3.78
CA SER A 153 -15.48 -8.87 3.95
C SER A 153 -14.63 -9.65 2.96
N TRP A 154 -14.94 -10.92 2.73
CA TRP A 154 -14.25 -11.74 1.72
C TRP A 154 -14.43 -11.20 0.31
N SER A 155 -15.65 -10.76 -0.03
CA SER A 155 -15.94 -10.17 -1.34
C SER A 155 -15.18 -8.88 -1.55
N ILE A 156 -15.18 -7.96 -0.57
CA ILE A 156 -14.45 -6.69 -0.66
C ILE A 156 -12.94 -6.94 -0.77
N LEU A 157 -12.37 -7.83 0.05
CA LEU A 157 -10.95 -8.17 -0.02
C LEU A 157 -10.58 -8.84 -1.35
N SER A 158 -11.45 -9.69 -1.90
CA SER A 158 -11.24 -10.30 -3.21
C SER A 158 -11.26 -9.26 -4.32
N VAL A 159 -12.20 -8.31 -4.28
CA VAL A 159 -12.24 -7.16 -5.21
C VAL A 159 -10.97 -6.33 -5.09
N LEU A 160 -10.52 -6.03 -3.86
CA LEU A 160 -9.27 -5.32 -3.62
C LEU A 160 -8.06 -6.05 -4.23
N ILE A 161 -7.95 -7.37 -4.06
CA ILE A 161 -6.89 -8.18 -4.67
C ILE A 161 -6.95 -8.10 -6.20
N VAL A 162 -8.13 -8.32 -6.79
CA VAL A 162 -8.30 -8.28 -8.25
C VAL A 162 -7.94 -6.89 -8.79
N LEU A 163 -8.36 -5.82 -8.12
CA LEU A 163 -8.01 -4.45 -8.51
C LEU A 163 -6.50 -4.23 -8.49
N VAL A 164 -5.79 -4.71 -7.47
CA VAL A 164 -4.32 -4.60 -7.40
C VAL A 164 -3.64 -5.41 -8.50
N LEU A 165 -4.13 -6.61 -8.81
CA LEU A 165 -3.59 -7.40 -9.92
C LEU A 165 -3.79 -6.70 -11.27
N VAL A 166 -4.96 -6.10 -11.48
CA VAL A 166 -5.24 -5.29 -12.68
C VAL A 166 -4.33 -4.05 -12.73
N ASP A 167 -4.17 -3.34 -11.62
CA ASP A 167 -3.28 -2.18 -11.50
C ASP A 167 -1.82 -2.56 -11.79
N LEU A 168 -1.35 -3.72 -11.28
CA LEU A 168 -0.01 -4.26 -11.57
C LEU A 168 0.20 -4.55 -13.06
N ILE A 169 -0.77 -5.19 -13.72
CA ILE A 169 -0.70 -5.51 -15.17
C ILE A 169 -0.72 -4.24 -16.03
N LEU A 170 -1.48 -3.24 -15.61
CA LEU A 170 -1.61 -1.97 -16.35
C LEU A 170 -0.48 -0.98 -16.05
N SER A 171 0.22 -1.13 -14.92
CA SER A 171 1.31 -0.24 -14.53
C SER A 171 2.53 -0.40 -15.44
N ARG A 172 3.08 0.73 -15.88
CA ARG A 172 4.32 0.76 -16.66
C ARG A 172 5.56 0.43 -15.84
N SER A 173 5.48 0.54 -14.51
CA SER A 173 6.58 0.24 -13.58
C SER A 173 7.11 -1.19 -13.75
N PHE A 174 6.26 -2.15 -14.15
CA PHE A 174 6.69 -3.51 -14.47
C PHE A 174 7.39 -3.63 -15.82
N LYS A 175 6.91 -2.91 -16.84
CA LYS A 175 7.47 -2.97 -18.20
C LYS A 175 8.90 -2.46 -18.27
N HIS A 176 9.24 -1.44 -17.47
CA HIS A 176 10.62 -0.93 -17.43
C HIS A 176 11.62 -1.90 -16.79
N LEU A 177 11.19 -2.85 -15.95
CA LEU A 177 12.08 -3.89 -15.41
C LEU A 177 12.37 -5.00 -16.43
N GLU A 178 11.57 -5.13 -17.48
CA GLU A 178 11.79 -6.09 -18.58
C GLU A 178 12.73 -5.54 -19.67
N GLU A 179 12.95 -4.21 -19.67
CA GLU A 179 13.76 -3.49 -20.66
C GLU A 179 15.19 -3.17 -20.19
N GLU A 180 15.50 -3.38 -18.90
CA GLU A 180 16.85 -3.27 -18.28
C GLU A 180 17.53 -4.64 -18.14
#